data_AF-A0A1V5RA08-F1
#
_entry.id   AF-A0A1V5RA08-F1
#
_cell.length_a   1.000
_cell.length_b   1.000
_cell.length_c   1.000
_cell.angle_alpha   90.00
_cell.angle_beta   90.00
_cell.angle_gamma   90.00
#
_symmetry.space_group_name_H-M   'P 1'
#
loop_
_entity.id
_entity.type
_entity.pdbx_description
1 polymer ?
#
loop_
_entity_poly.entity_id
_entity_poly.type
_entity_poly.pdbx_seq_one_letter_code
_entity_poly.pdbx_strand_id
1 'polypeptide(L)'
;MTDLAQRVAALTEQVDALNVQTQALNSEKSNLTKQVQSLTAEKAALAQQVSAAGQEKQALNSRIAALEQQIRQLQAGGAAGSLKTPPPEINDIVDKLPRHATLKYDTRPRSKITHIAIHHSAAPANVTAERIAAYHVANDWPGMGYHFYVQPDGVINQTNRLETVSYHVYNNNAYSVGISVAGNFMNGVIPTQKQIEQVGHLVAWLMQELNIPLANVMGHKEFPQNATACPGSDWSAGQSWKKLLQERIAQVQAGLIVPPLGKTIGHYMLFWQTADAWAREDWNAATDYIARFRPTAGFSVDDASHAEYVTIIGGVAGVSYQAEQMLVAAGCKVERLAGVDFADTKRMLDDLARTGRRFKTFNV
;
A
#
# COMPACT_ATOMS: atom_id res chain seq x y z
N MET A 1 -96.90 -7.55 27.41
CA MET A 1 -95.75 -7.50 28.33
C MET A 1 -94.48 -8.14 27.76
N THR A 2 -94.58 -9.06 26.80
CA THR A 2 -93.43 -9.77 26.18
C THR A 2 -92.56 -8.94 25.23
N ASP A 3 -93.14 -8.06 24.40
CA ASP A 3 -92.40 -7.23 23.41
C ASP A 3 -91.51 -6.15 24.07
N LEU A 4 -92.01 -5.51 25.12
CA LEU A 4 -91.25 -4.51 25.88
C LEU A 4 -90.03 -5.13 26.58
N ALA A 5 -90.18 -6.35 27.12
CA ALA A 5 -89.09 -7.07 27.77
C ALA A 5 -87.97 -7.47 26.79
N GLN A 6 -88.33 -7.89 25.57
CA GLN A 6 -87.34 -8.19 24.53
C GLN A 6 -86.57 -6.94 24.06
N ARG A 7 -87.25 -5.80 23.90
CA ARG A 7 -86.58 -4.52 23.58
C ARG A 7 -85.63 -4.06 24.68
N VAL A 8 -86.03 -4.21 25.95
CA VAL A 8 -85.15 -3.88 27.10
C VAL A 8 -83.93 -4.79 27.13
N ALA A 9 -84.09 -6.10 26.87
CA ALA A 9 -82.96 -7.03 26.79
C ALA A 9 -81.99 -6.67 25.64
N ALA A 10 -82.50 -6.39 24.45
CA ALA A 10 -81.67 -6.01 23.30
C ALA A 10 -80.93 -4.68 23.50
N LEU A 11 -81.59 -3.68 24.13
CA LEU A 11 -80.94 -2.42 24.49
C LEU A 11 -79.86 -2.61 25.56
N THR A 12 -80.08 -3.53 26.52
CA THR A 12 -79.09 -3.85 27.55
C THR A 12 -77.85 -4.48 26.92
N GLU A 13 -78.02 -5.43 26.00
CA GLU A 13 -76.90 -6.06 25.27
C GLU A 13 -76.12 -5.04 24.42
N GLN A 14 -76.81 -4.09 23.76
CA GLN A 14 -76.17 -3.00 23.05
C GLN A 14 -75.35 -2.09 23.97
N VAL A 15 -75.89 -1.75 25.14
CA VAL A 15 -75.17 -0.95 26.15
C VAL A 15 -73.92 -1.67 26.65
N ASP A 16 -74.02 -2.98 26.90
CA ASP A 16 -72.88 -3.79 27.33
C ASP A 16 -71.80 -3.87 26.23
N ALA A 17 -72.18 -4.05 24.97
CA ALA A 17 -71.27 -4.04 23.83
C ALA A 17 -70.56 -2.68 23.66
N LEU A 18 -71.31 -1.57 23.78
CA LEU A 18 -70.77 -0.20 23.73
C LEU A 18 -69.80 0.08 24.89
N ASN A 19 -70.09 -0.45 26.08
CA ASN A 19 -69.22 -0.34 27.24
C ASN A 19 -67.88 -1.07 27.01
N VAL A 20 -67.92 -2.29 26.47
CA VAL A 20 -66.72 -3.05 26.11
C VAL A 20 -65.90 -2.32 25.04
N GLN A 21 -66.55 -1.79 24.00
CA GLN A 21 -65.86 -1.03 22.96
C GLN A 21 -65.21 0.25 23.51
N THR A 22 -65.87 0.94 24.43
CA THR A 22 -65.33 2.13 25.10
C THR A 22 -64.10 1.79 25.95
N GLN A 23 -64.12 0.65 26.66
CA GLN A 23 -62.96 0.18 27.42
C GLN A 23 -61.77 -0.18 26.52
N ALA A 24 -62.02 -0.82 25.37
CA ALA A 24 -60.99 -1.14 24.38
C ALA A 24 -60.35 0.13 23.79
N LEU A 25 -61.18 1.09 23.37
CA LEU A 25 -60.70 2.38 22.84
C LEU A 25 -59.92 3.19 23.88
N ASN A 26 -60.32 3.16 25.14
CA ASN A 26 -59.58 3.82 26.22
C ASN A 26 -58.20 3.18 26.44
N SER A 27 -58.11 1.85 26.32
CA SER A 27 -56.84 1.12 26.43
C SER A 27 -55.91 1.45 25.25
N GLU A 28 -56.45 1.48 24.03
CA GLU A 28 -55.71 1.88 22.82
C GLU A 28 -55.23 3.32 22.89
N LYS A 29 -56.09 4.25 23.32
CA LYS A 29 -55.71 5.66 23.55
C LYS A 29 -54.58 5.77 24.57
N SER A 30 -54.63 4.99 25.65
CA SER A 30 -53.54 4.97 26.63
C SER A 30 -52.23 4.47 26.02
N ASN A 31 -52.27 3.46 25.16
CA ASN A 31 -51.07 2.91 24.50
C ASN A 31 -50.48 3.89 23.49
N LEU A 32 -51.32 4.49 22.64
CA LEU A 32 -50.90 5.54 21.70
C LEU A 32 -50.31 6.74 22.42
N THR A 33 -50.88 7.13 23.56
CA THR A 33 -50.32 8.22 24.40
C THR A 33 -48.90 7.90 24.86
N LYS A 34 -48.64 6.68 25.33
CA LYS A 34 -47.30 6.23 25.72
C LYS A 34 -46.34 6.22 24.53
N GLN A 35 -46.80 5.79 23.35
CA GLN A 35 -45.98 5.77 22.15
C GLN A 35 -45.59 7.18 21.69
N VAL A 36 -46.51 8.14 21.72
CA VAL A 36 -46.23 9.55 21.40
C VAL A 36 -45.24 10.16 22.39
N GLN A 37 -45.35 9.84 23.69
CA GLN A 37 -44.39 10.28 24.70
C GLN A 37 -42.98 9.71 24.41
N SER A 38 -42.89 8.42 24.09
CA SER A 38 -41.63 7.77 23.72
C SER A 38 -40.99 8.40 22.49
N LEU A 39 -41.76 8.57 21.40
CA LEU A 39 -41.27 9.18 20.16
C LEU A 39 -40.87 10.65 20.34
N THR A 40 -41.58 11.38 21.20
CA THR A 40 -41.19 12.75 21.56
C THR A 40 -39.85 12.80 22.27
N ALA A 41 -39.61 11.88 23.21
CA ALA A 41 -38.34 11.77 23.91
C ALA A 41 -37.19 11.37 22.96
N GLU A 42 -37.43 10.40 22.07
CA GLU A 42 -36.45 9.97 21.06
C GLU A 42 -36.11 11.10 20.09
N LYS A 43 -37.11 11.85 19.61
CA LYS A 43 -36.89 13.03 18.76
C LYS A 43 -36.04 14.09 19.45
N ALA A 44 -36.26 14.33 20.73
CA ALA A 44 -35.46 15.28 21.51
C ALA A 44 -33.99 14.81 21.65
N ALA A 45 -33.78 13.51 21.93
CA ALA A 45 -32.44 12.93 22.00
C ALA A 45 -31.71 13.00 20.65
N LEU A 46 -32.40 12.70 19.54
CA LEU A 46 -31.82 12.77 18.21
C LEU A 46 -31.45 14.22 17.83
N ALA A 47 -32.29 15.20 18.20
CA ALA A 47 -31.97 16.62 17.99
C ALA A 47 -30.70 17.04 18.75
N GLN A 48 -30.49 16.54 19.97
CA GLN A 48 -29.26 16.78 20.73
C GLN A 48 -28.04 16.14 20.06
N GLN A 49 -28.15 14.90 19.56
CA GLN A 49 -27.07 14.22 18.84
C GLN A 49 -26.67 14.97 17.56
N VAL A 50 -27.64 15.43 16.77
CA VAL A 50 -27.38 16.21 15.55
C VAL A 50 -26.67 17.53 15.88
N SER A 51 -27.07 18.19 16.97
CA SER A 51 -26.39 19.40 17.43
C SER A 51 -24.94 19.13 17.83
N ALA A 52 -24.68 18.06 18.60
CA ALA A 52 -23.33 17.67 19.01
C ALA A 52 -22.44 17.31 17.80
N ALA A 53 -22.95 16.54 16.85
CA ALA A 53 -22.24 16.21 15.62
C ALA A 53 -21.92 17.47 14.79
N GLY A 54 -22.83 18.45 14.78
CA GLY A 54 -22.61 19.75 14.15
C GLY A 54 -21.43 20.52 14.78
N GLN A 55 -21.33 20.51 16.11
CA GLN A 55 -20.22 21.12 16.84
C GLN A 55 -18.89 20.40 16.58
N GLU A 56 -18.89 19.08 16.57
CA GLU A 56 -17.69 18.27 16.27
C GLU A 56 -17.19 18.53 14.85
N LYS A 57 -18.10 18.59 13.86
CA LYS A 57 -17.76 18.95 12.48
C LYS A 57 -17.11 20.33 12.39
N GLN A 58 -17.62 21.31 13.13
CA GLN A 58 -17.02 22.65 13.17
C GLN A 58 -15.61 22.61 13.79
N ALA A 59 -15.42 21.87 14.89
CA ALA A 59 -14.11 21.72 15.52
C ALA A 59 -13.08 21.05 14.59
N LEU A 60 -13.50 20.00 13.87
CA LEU A 60 -12.66 19.34 12.87
C LEU A 60 -12.28 20.28 11.72
N ASN A 61 -13.24 21.07 11.20
CA ASN A 61 -12.97 22.05 10.16
C ASN A 61 -11.95 23.11 10.62
N SER A 62 -12.05 23.60 11.86
CA SER A 62 -11.06 24.52 12.43
C SER A 62 -9.69 23.88 12.56
N ARG A 63 -9.61 22.60 12.93
CA ARG A 63 -8.35 21.87 13.03
C ARG A 63 -7.70 21.63 11.66
N ILE A 64 -8.50 21.31 10.64
CA ILE A 64 -8.02 21.20 9.25
C ILE A 64 -7.41 22.52 8.81
N ALA A 65 -8.12 23.65 9.00
CA ALA A 65 -7.61 24.96 8.63
C ALA A 65 -6.29 25.32 9.35
N ALA A 66 -6.17 24.97 10.63
CA ALA A 66 -4.95 25.18 11.41
C ALA A 66 -3.78 24.31 10.90
N LEU A 67 -4.03 23.04 10.60
CA LEU A 67 -3.03 22.14 10.03
C LEU A 67 -2.57 22.61 8.64
N GLU A 68 -3.50 23.06 7.79
CA GLU A 68 -3.16 23.66 6.50
C GLU A 68 -2.28 24.90 6.66
N GLN A 69 -2.55 25.74 7.67
CA GLN A 69 -1.69 26.90 7.97
C GLN A 69 -0.32 26.48 8.47
N GLN A 70 -0.23 25.45 9.31
CA GLN A 70 1.04 24.92 9.80
C GLN A 70 1.87 24.31 8.65
N ILE A 71 1.23 23.59 7.72
CA ILE A 71 1.85 23.10 6.49
C ILE A 71 2.39 24.26 5.67
N ARG A 72 1.59 25.32 5.45
CA ARG A 72 2.03 26.52 4.74
C ARG A 72 3.23 27.20 5.43
N GLN A 73 3.24 27.25 6.76
CA GLN A 73 4.34 27.83 7.53
C GLN A 73 5.61 26.98 7.48
N LEU A 74 5.49 25.65 7.53
CA LEU A 74 6.63 24.73 7.34
C LEU A 74 7.19 24.84 5.91
N GLN A 75 6.32 24.99 4.91
CA GLN A 75 6.71 25.22 3.52
C GLN A 75 7.37 26.60 3.33
N ALA A 76 6.86 27.66 3.99
CA ALA A 76 7.42 29.01 3.92
C ALA A 76 8.70 29.19 4.75
N GLY A 77 8.82 28.49 5.89
CA GLY A 77 10.02 28.43 6.73
C GLY A 77 11.15 27.58 6.11
N GLY A 78 10.85 26.82 5.06
CA GLY A 78 11.79 26.12 4.21
C GLY A 78 12.46 27.00 3.14
N ALA A 79 12.41 28.32 3.26
CA ALA A 79 13.18 29.25 2.42
C ALA A 79 14.68 29.30 2.77
N ALA A 80 15.25 28.19 3.24
CA ALA A 80 16.68 27.94 3.25
C ALA A 80 16.98 27.07 2.02
N GLY A 81 17.58 27.69 1.00
CA GLY A 81 18.03 27.15 -0.29
C GLY A 81 17.69 25.70 -0.63
N SER A 82 16.97 25.49 -1.75
CA SER A 82 16.81 24.20 -2.45
C SER A 82 17.92 23.23 -2.09
N LEU A 83 17.63 22.29 -1.19
CA LEU A 83 18.54 21.20 -0.88
C LEU A 83 18.62 20.39 -2.18
N LYS A 84 19.73 20.56 -2.91
CA LYS A 84 19.98 19.77 -4.11
C LYS A 84 19.79 18.31 -3.77
N THR A 85 18.96 17.63 -4.54
CA THR A 85 18.81 16.18 -4.43
C THR A 85 20.18 15.57 -4.73
N PRO A 86 20.81 14.86 -3.77
CA PRO A 86 22.09 14.22 -4.02
C PRO A 86 21.90 13.04 -4.98
N PRO A 87 22.94 12.65 -5.75
CA PRO A 87 22.87 11.44 -6.56
C PRO A 87 22.59 10.23 -5.65
N PRO A 88 21.73 9.28 -6.07
CA PRO A 88 21.63 7.99 -5.41
C PRO A 88 22.93 7.20 -5.60
N GLU A 89 23.08 6.10 -4.86
CA GLU A 89 24.15 5.15 -5.10
C GLU A 89 23.92 4.44 -6.44
N ILE A 90 24.83 4.67 -7.40
CA ILE A 90 24.74 4.14 -8.76
C ILE A 90 25.95 3.23 -9.00
N ASN A 91 25.68 1.98 -9.34
CA ASN A 91 26.70 1.04 -9.80
C ASN A 91 26.94 1.25 -11.30
N ASP A 92 28.04 1.91 -11.66
CA ASP A 92 28.44 2.08 -13.07
C ASP A 92 29.01 0.78 -13.63
N ILE A 93 28.26 0.16 -14.54
CA ILE A 93 28.64 -1.05 -15.26
C ILE A 93 28.66 -0.86 -16.78
N VAL A 94 28.58 0.39 -17.27
CA VAL A 94 28.43 0.71 -18.70
C VAL A 94 29.50 0.04 -19.57
N ASP A 95 30.74 -0.02 -19.09
CA ASP A 95 31.89 -0.57 -19.81
C ASP A 95 32.16 -2.06 -19.50
N LYS A 96 31.33 -2.67 -18.64
CA LYS A 96 31.37 -4.10 -18.31
C LYS A 96 30.34 -4.92 -19.08
N LEU A 97 29.32 -4.27 -19.66
CA LEU A 97 28.24 -4.93 -20.37
C LEU A 97 28.66 -5.41 -21.77
N PRO A 98 28.10 -6.52 -22.27
CA PRO A 98 28.23 -6.93 -23.67
C PRO A 98 27.86 -5.80 -24.64
N ARG A 99 28.63 -5.65 -25.71
CA ARG A 99 28.37 -4.72 -26.82
C ARG A 99 28.57 -5.43 -28.15
N HIS A 100 27.89 -4.94 -29.18
CA HIS A 100 28.12 -5.41 -30.54
C HIS A 100 29.53 -5.06 -31.01
N ALA A 101 30.14 -5.95 -31.79
CA ALA A 101 31.52 -5.77 -32.28
C ALA A 101 31.67 -4.48 -33.11
N THR A 102 30.71 -4.23 -34.02
CA THR A 102 30.80 -3.15 -35.02
C THR A 102 29.74 -2.06 -34.89
N LEU A 103 28.54 -2.35 -34.37
CA LEU A 103 27.45 -1.40 -34.29
C LEU A 103 27.67 -0.44 -33.13
N LYS A 104 27.29 0.82 -33.32
CA LYS A 104 27.42 1.89 -32.33
C LYS A 104 26.12 2.67 -32.24
N TYR A 105 25.82 3.15 -31.04
CA TYR A 105 24.73 4.09 -30.84
C TYR A 105 25.16 5.48 -31.31
N ASP A 106 24.18 6.25 -31.80
CA ASP A 106 24.34 7.69 -31.93
C ASP A 106 24.46 8.36 -30.56
N THR A 107 24.89 9.62 -30.58
CA THR A 107 25.03 10.43 -29.37
C THR A 107 24.25 11.75 -29.48
N ARG A 108 23.88 12.31 -28.33
CA ARG A 108 23.20 13.61 -28.21
C ARG A 108 23.82 14.42 -27.07
N PRO A 109 23.81 15.76 -27.14
CA PRO A 109 24.16 16.58 -25.98
C PRO A 109 23.07 16.47 -24.90
N ARG A 110 23.46 16.58 -23.62
CA ARG A 110 22.52 16.49 -22.48
C ARG A 110 21.35 17.45 -22.57
N SER A 111 21.55 18.64 -23.14
CA SER A 111 20.49 19.65 -23.34
C SER A 111 19.35 19.21 -24.25
N LYS A 112 19.53 18.12 -25.02
CA LYS A 112 18.45 17.50 -25.82
C LYS A 112 17.63 16.49 -25.03
N ILE A 113 18.06 16.11 -23.83
CA ILE A 113 17.31 15.22 -22.97
C ILE A 113 16.22 16.02 -22.27
N THR A 114 14.97 15.70 -22.56
CA THR A 114 13.81 16.42 -22.02
C THR A 114 12.80 15.51 -21.35
N HIS A 115 12.97 14.19 -21.44
CA HIS A 115 12.02 13.19 -20.94
C HIS A 115 12.72 12.02 -20.26
N ILE A 116 12.01 11.36 -19.34
CA ILE A 116 12.41 10.09 -18.73
C ILE A 116 11.34 9.06 -19.07
N ALA A 117 11.77 7.93 -19.63
CA ALA A 117 10.92 6.80 -19.95
C ALA A 117 11.09 5.70 -18.90
N ILE A 118 10.00 5.36 -18.21
CA ILE A 118 9.94 4.26 -17.25
C ILE A 118 9.50 3.00 -17.98
N HIS A 119 10.28 1.94 -17.82
CA HIS A 119 10.06 0.62 -18.39
C HIS A 119 10.01 -0.45 -17.30
N HIS A 120 9.45 -1.61 -17.66
CA HIS A 120 9.81 -2.86 -17.02
C HIS A 120 10.68 -3.70 -17.95
N SER A 121 11.32 -4.73 -17.41
CA SER A 121 12.08 -5.67 -18.23
C SER A 121 11.22 -6.70 -18.98
N ALA A 122 9.96 -6.89 -18.56
CA ALA A 122 9.09 -7.98 -18.99
C ALA A 122 9.68 -9.41 -18.78
N ALA A 123 10.73 -9.51 -17.96
CA ALA A 123 11.42 -10.74 -17.63
C ALA A 123 11.26 -11.05 -16.12
N PRO A 124 11.58 -12.27 -15.67
CA PRO A 124 11.70 -12.56 -14.25
C PRO A 124 12.60 -11.55 -13.55
N ALA A 125 12.25 -11.17 -12.31
CA ALA A 125 12.91 -10.07 -11.60
C ALA A 125 14.40 -10.34 -11.28
N ASN A 126 14.84 -11.59 -11.37
CA ASN A 126 16.24 -12.00 -11.15
C ASN A 126 17.12 -11.97 -12.41
N VAL A 127 16.59 -11.58 -13.58
CA VAL A 127 17.41 -11.43 -14.78
C VAL A 127 18.31 -10.19 -14.63
N THR A 128 19.61 -10.37 -14.82
CA THR A 128 20.59 -9.29 -14.60
C THR A 128 20.74 -8.38 -15.82
N ALA A 129 21.32 -7.19 -15.61
CA ALA A 129 21.63 -6.24 -16.67
C ALA A 129 22.51 -6.84 -17.78
N GLU A 130 23.49 -7.69 -17.42
CA GLU A 130 24.37 -8.38 -18.36
C GLU A 130 23.59 -9.31 -19.30
N ARG A 131 22.61 -10.05 -18.76
CA ARG A 131 21.76 -10.94 -19.58
C ARG A 131 20.85 -10.17 -20.51
N ILE A 132 20.28 -9.06 -20.05
CA ILE A 132 19.47 -8.18 -20.91
C ILE A 132 20.34 -7.52 -22.00
N ALA A 133 21.55 -7.06 -21.67
CA ALA A 133 22.48 -6.53 -22.66
C ALA A 133 22.89 -7.58 -23.71
N ALA A 134 23.22 -8.81 -23.27
CA ALA A 134 23.53 -9.92 -24.18
C ALA A 134 22.36 -10.23 -25.12
N TYR A 135 21.13 -10.23 -24.59
CA TYR A 135 19.92 -10.40 -25.40
C TYR A 135 19.79 -9.29 -26.45
N HIS A 136 19.96 -8.02 -26.08
CA HIS A 136 19.89 -6.91 -27.06
C HIS A 136 20.97 -7.02 -28.14
N VAL A 137 22.22 -7.35 -27.76
CA VAL A 137 23.32 -7.55 -28.73
C VAL A 137 23.02 -8.71 -29.68
N ALA A 138 22.42 -9.80 -29.19
CA ALA A 138 22.00 -10.93 -30.02
C ALA A 138 20.84 -10.59 -30.98
N ASN A 139 20.16 -9.45 -30.77
CA ASN A 139 19.12 -8.90 -31.66
C ASN A 139 19.66 -7.72 -32.49
N ASP A 140 20.96 -7.70 -32.80
CA ASP A 140 21.64 -6.69 -33.61
C ASP A 140 21.56 -5.26 -33.06
N TRP A 141 21.50 -5.11 -31.74
CA TRP A 141 21.63 -3.79 -31.11
C TRP A 141 23.09 -3.51 -30.72
N PRO A 142 23.56 -2.25 -30.77
CA PRO A 142 24.91 -1.91 -30.31
C PRO A 142 25.23 -2.33 -28.86
N GLY A 143 24.23 -2.47 -27.99
CA GLY A 143 24.39 -2.83 -26.58
C GLY A 143 23.06 -2.83 -25.82
N MET A 144 23.09 -2.45 -24.54
CA MET A 144 21.88 -2.30 -23.71
C MET A 144 20.92 -1.23 -24.26
N GLY A 145 19.62 -1.49 -24.26
CA GLY A 145 18.58 -0.53 -24.67
C GLY A 145 18.34 0.62 -23.68
N TYR A 146 18.57 0.39 -22.38
CA TYR A 146 18.27 1.34 -21.30
C TYR A 146 19.52 2.08 -20.79
N HIS A 147 19.30 3.22 -20.13
CA HIS A 147 20.34 3.99 -19.46
C HIS A 147 20.56 3.52 -18.03
N PHE A 148 19.49 3.11 -17.35
CA PHE A 148 19.53 2.54 -16.02
C PHE A 148 18.70 1.26 -15.93
N TYR A 149 19.14 0.34 -15.08
CA TYR A 149 18.45 -0.92 -14.76
C TYR A 149 18.40 -1.11 -13.24
N VAL A 150 17.19 -1.20 -12.67
CA VAL A 150 16.99 -1.26 -11.21
C VAL A 150 16.53 -2.64 -10.76
N GLN A 151 17.35 -3.30 -9.94
CA GLN A 151 17.14 -4.64 -9.43
C GLN A 151 16.07 -4.70 -8.32
N PRO A 152 15.52 -5.88 -7.98
CA PRO A 152 14.46 -6.02 -6.97
C PRO A 152 14.84 -5.54 -5.57
N ASP A 153 16.13 -5.58 -5.24
CA ASP A 153 16.72 -5.10 -4.00
C ASP A 153 16.98 -3.58 -4.01
N GLY A 154 16.67 -2.89 -5.11
CA GLY A 154 16.86 -1.45 -5.28
C GLY A 154 18.21 -1.05 -5.87
N VAL A 155 19.14 -1.98 -6.14
CA VAL A 155 20.44 -1.61 -6.74
C VAL A 155 20.22 -0.98 -8.12
N ILE A 156 20.69 0.27 -8.27
CA ILE A 156 20.65 1.02 -9.52
C ILE A 156 21.93 0.73 -10.30
N ASN A 157 21.80 0.07 -11.45
CA ASN A 157 22.90 -0.11 -12.39
C ASN A 157 22.81 0.94 -13.50
N GLN A 158 23.87 1.71 -13.73
CA GLN A 158 23.99 2.51 -14.93
C GLN A 158 24.52 1.64 -16.07
N THR A 159 23.77 1.61 -17.17
CA THR A 159 23.98 0.66 -18.26
C THR A 159 24.27 1.33 -19.61
N ASN A 160 23.95 2.61 -19.75
CA ASN A 160 24.48 3.48 -20.81
C ASN A 160 24.84 4.87 -20.27
N ARG A 161 25.60 5.64 -21.06
CA ARG A 161 25.83 7.06 -20.83
C ARG A 161 24.55 7.85 -21.17
N LEU A 162 24.30 8.97 -20.49
CA LEU A 162 23.10 9.81 -20.72
C LEU A 162 23.04 10.35 -22.15
N GLU A 163 24.20 10.58 -22.75
CA GLU A 163 24.40 11.08 -24.10
C GLU A 163 24.12 10.01 -25.17
N THR A 164 24.05 8.73 -24.81
CA THR A 164 23.82 7.63 -25.75
C THR A 164 22.36 7.59 -26.19
N VAL A 165 22.10 7.66 -27.51
CA VAL A 165 20.75 7.44 -28.07
C VAL A 165 20.48 5.94 -28.14
N SER A 166 20.25 5.32 -26.98
CA SER A 166 19.97 3.88 -26.87
C SER A 166 18.55 3.54 -27.33
N TYR A 167 18.28 2.28 -27.63
CA TYR A 167 17.01 1.86 -28.25
C TYR A 167 16.02 1.38 -27.17
N HIS A 168 15.16 2.26 -26.65
CA HIS A 168 14.19 1.89 -25.60
C HIS A 168 12.75 2.35 -25.90
N VAL A 169 12.57 3.51 -26.53
CA VAL A 169 11.27 4.02 -26.97
C VAL A 169 11.32 4.37 -28.46
N TYR A 170 10.56 3.62 -29.27
CA TYR A 170 10.48 3.83 -30.71
C TYR A 170 10.15 5.31 -31.03
N ASN A 171 10.90 5.92 -31.96
CA ASN A 171 10.82 7.33 -32.36
C ASN A 171 11.01 8.40 -31.27
N ASN A 172 11.41 8.02 -30.05
CA ASN A 172 11.55 8.96 -28.94
C ASN A 172 12.90 8.85 -28.19
N ASN A 173 13.80 7.97 -28.64
CA ASN A 173 15.13 7.76 -28.04
C ASN A 173 16.01 9.02 -28.02
N ALA A 174 15.92 9.86 -29.06
CA ALA A 174 16.81 11.01 -29.26
C ALA A 174 16.65 12.13 -28.21
N TYR A 175 15.66 12.06 -27.34
CA TYR A 175 15.41 13.07 -26.30
C TYR A 175 15.04 12.46 -24.93
N SER A 176 15.07 11.14 -24.78
CA SER A 176 14.61 10.46 -23.57
C SER A 176 15.67 9.57 -22.93
N VAL A 177 15.70 9.55 -21.60
CA VAL A 177 16.48 8.61 -20.78
C VAL A 177 15.59 7.45 -20.38
N GLY A 178 16.00 6.23 -20.67
CA GLY A 178 15.26 5.01 -20.34
C GLY A 178 15.72 4.39 -19.02
N ILE A 179 14.79 4.19 -18.09
CA ILE A 179 14.99 3.48 -16.82
C ILE A 179 14.14 2.21 -16.86
N SER A 180 14.77 1.04 -16.81
CA SER A 180 14.06 -0.24 -16.77
C SER A 180 14.10 -0.85 -15.38
N VAL A 181 12.92 -1.19 -14.87
CA VAL A 181 12.74 -1.80 -13.56
C VAL A 181 12.64 -3.33 -13.75
N ALA A 182 13.52 -4.08 -13.07
CA ALA A 182 13.62 -5.52 -13.22
C ALA A 182 12.34 -6.22 -12.74
N GLY A 183 11.78 -7.08 -13.59
CA GLY A 183 10.50 -7.74 -13.34
C GLY A 183 9.51 -7.66 -14.51
N ASN A 184 8.41 -8.40 -14.32
CA ASN A 184 7.24 -8.41 -15.19
C ASN A 184 6.03 -7.92 -14.38
N PHE A 185 5.61 -6.68 -14.65
CA PHE A 185 4.54 -5.98 -13.93
C PHE A 185 3.19 -6.05 -14.67
N MET A 186 2.90 -7.22 -15.24
CA MET A 186 1.60 -7.53 -15.82
C MET A 186 0.71 -8.22 -14.78
N ASN A 187 -0.60 -8.18 -14.99
CA ASN A 187 -1.60 -8.90 -14.19
C ASN A 187 -1.61 -8.51 -12.70
N GLY A 188 -1.56 -7.21 -12.40
CA GLY A 188 -1.69 -6.69 -11.03
C GLY A 188 -0.40 -6.71 -10.21
N VAL A 189 0.72 -7.14 -10.78
CA VAL A 189 2.04 -7.10 -10.14
C VAL A 189 2.68 -5.71 -10.32
N ILE A 190 3.25 -5.15 -9.27
CA ILE A 190 3.98 -3.86 -9.27
C ILE A 190 5.43 -4.04 -8.79
N PRO A 191 6.33 -3.06 -9.00
CA PRO A 191 7.70 -3.11 -8.47
C PRO A 191 7.75 -3.27 -6.95
N THR A 192 8.86 -3.79 -6.44
CA THR A 192 9.11 -3.84 -4.99
C THR A 192 9.18 -2.43 -4.41
N GLN A 193 8.95 -2.31 -3.10
CA GLN A 193 9.08 -1.04 -2.40
C GLN A 193 10.47 -0.42 -2.58
N LYS A 194 11.54 -1.23 -2.48
CA LYS A 194 12.92 -0.78 -2.73
C LYS A 194 13.12 -0.27 -4.15
N GLN A 195 12.50 -0.91 -5.15
CA GLN A 195 12.52 -0.41 -6.53
C GLN A 195 11.81 0.95 -6.64
N ILE A 196 10.63 1.11 -6.06
CA ILE A 196 9.92 2.41 -6.07
C ILE A 196 10.75 3.50 -5.39
N GLU A 197 11.38 3.18 -4.25
CA GLU A 197 12.23 4.11 -3.50
C GLU A 197 13.43 4.58 -4.30
N GLN A 198 14.17 3.64 -4.89
CA GLN A 198 15.42 3.91 -5.62
C GLN A 198 15.15 4.51 -6.99
N VAL A 199 14.10 4.07 -7.69
CA VAL A 199 13.66 4.71 -8.94
C VAL A 199 13.17 6.14 -8.67
N GLY A 200 12.43 6.37 -7.58
CA GLY A 200 11.98 7.71 -7.21
C GLY A 200 13.13 8.66 -6.89
N HIS A 201 14.16 8.19 -6.17
CA HIS A 201 15.37 8.98 -5.92
C HIS A 201 16.15 9.24 -7.22
N LEU A 202 16.36 8.22 -8.05
CA LEU A 202 17.01 8.35 -9.35
C LEU A 202 16.30 9.35 -10.25
N VAL A 203 14.97 9.28 -10.35
CA VAL A 203 14.18 10.20 -11.16
C VAL A 203 14.25 11.61 -10.61
N ALA A 204 14.11 11.82 -9.30
CA ALA A 204 14.22 13.14 -8.69
C ALA A 204 15.59 13.79 -8.96
N TRP A 205 16.67 13.01 -8.84
CA TRP A 205 18.03 13.47 -9.17
C TRP A 205 18.17 13.78 -10.67
N LEU A 206 17.74 12.89 -11.57
CA LEU A 206 17.81 13.13 -13.02
C LEU A 206 16.98 14.34 -13.46
N MET A 207 15.81 14.55 -12.85
CA MET A 207 14.97 15.73 -13.11
C MET A 207 15.71 17.03 -12.78
N GLN A 208 16.42 17.07 -11.66
CA GLN A 208 17.27 18.20 -11.27
C GLN A 208 18.44 18.39 -12.24
N GLU A 209 19.19 17.33 -12.53
CA GLU A 209 20.42 17.41 -13.33
C GLU A 209 20.16 17.74 -14.81
N LEU A 210 19.00 17.35 -15.32
CA LEU A 210 18.63 17.54 -16.73
C LEU A 210 17.53 18.57 -16.93
N ASN A 211 17.07 19.23 -15.86
CA ASN A 211 15.98 20.20 -15.86
C ASN A 211 14.68 19.64 -16.51
N ILE A 212 14.33 18.42 -16.14
CA ILE A 212 13.15 17.70 -16.67
C ILE A 212 11.96 17.93 -15.74
N PRO A 213 10.83 18.47 -16.23
CA PRO A 213 9.63 18.62 -15.41
C PRO A 213 8.97 17.26 -15.15
N LEU A 214 8.25 17.13 -14.03
CA LEU A 214 7.58 15.88 -13.65
C LEU A 214 6.61 15.37 -14.74
N ALA A 215 5.97 16.28 -15.48
CA ALA A 215 5.08 15.94 -16.60
C ALA A 215 5.76 15.12 -17.71
N ASN A 216 7.08 15.21 -17.83
CA ASN A 216 7.87 14.49 -18.82
C ASN A 216 8.49 13.19 -18.27
N VAL A 217 8.09 12.77 -17.07
CA VAL A 217 8.36 11.44 -16.52
C VAL A 217 7.18 10.54 -16.90
N MET A 218 7.41 9.68 -17.88
CA MET A 218 6.35 8.96 -18.58
C MET A 218 6.66 7.46 -18.62
N GLY A 219 5.62 6.63 -18.51
CA GLY A 219 5.75 5.20 -18.82
C GLY A 219 5.89 5.00 -20.32
N HIS A 220 6.56 3.93 -20.76
CA HIS A 220 6.76 3.65 -22.20
C HIS A 220 5.48 3.75 -23.03
N LYS A 221 4.36 3.18 -22.55
CA LYS A 221 3.04 3.26 -23.19
C LYS A 221 2.45 4.66 -23.35
N GLU A 222 2.99 5.66 -22.67
CA GLU A 222 2.51 7.05 -22.73
C GLU A 222 3.21 7.86 -23.82
N PHE A 223 4.31 7.34 -24.40
CA PHE A 223 5.00 8.00 -25.49
C PHE A 223 4.24 7.87 -26.82
N PRO A 224 4.32 8.89 -27.70
CA PRO A 224 3.65 8.84 -29.00
C PRO A 224 4.20 7.69 -29.84
N GLN A 225 3.32 7.05 -30.63
CA GLN A 225 3.65 5.94 -31.54
C GLN A 225 4.16 4.66 -30.85
N ASN A 226 3.83 4.45 -29.57
CA ASN A 226 4.26 3.25 -28.83
C ASN A 226 3.04 2.46 -28.33
N ALA A 227 2.66 1.40 -29.08
CA ALA A 227 1.64 0.45 -28.65
C ALA A 227 2.29 -0.67 -27.82
N THR A 228 2.31 -0.50 -26.50
CA THR A 228 2.95 -1.43 -25.56
C THR A 228 2.21 -1.48 -24.23
N ALA A 229 2.31 -2.59 -23.50
CA ALA A 229 1.84 -2.71 -22.13
C ALA A 229 2.86 -2.17 -21.11
N CYS A 230 4.10 -1.91 -21.53
CA CYS A 230 5.18 -1.41 -20.69
C CYS A 230 4.83 -0.01 -20.12
N PRO A 231 5.04 0.26 -18.82
CA PRO A 231 5.83 -0.54 -17.88
C PRO A 231 5.03 -1.50 -17.01
N GLY A 232 3.80 -1.84 -17.39
CA GLY A 232 2.95 -2.80 -16.68
C GLY A 232 1.46 -2.47 -16.82
N SER A 233 0.60 -3.44 -16.51
CA SER A 233 -0.86 -3.26 -16.55
C SER A 233 -1.32 -2.18 -15.56
N ASP A 234 -0.65 -2.12 -14.40
CA ASP A 234 -1.04 -1.30 -13.26
C ASP A 234 -0.29 0.04 -13.19
N TRP A 235 0.31 0.48 -14.31
CA TRP A 235 0.99 1.78 -14.38
C TRP A 235 0.08 2.95 -14.00
N SER A 236 -1.06 3.07 -14.68
CA SER A 236 -2.04 4.14 -14.46
C SER A 236 -3.38 3.63 -13.88
N ALA A 237 -3.53 2.32 -13.71
CA ALA A 237 -4.74 1.65 -13.24
C ALA A 237 -4.41 0.67 -12.11
N GLY A 238 -5.42 0.10 -11.45
CA GLY A 238 -5.21 -0.85 -10.37
C GLY A 238 -4.38 -0.25 -9.23
N GLN A 239 -3.24 -0.85 -8.90
CA GLN A 239 -2.34 -0.36 -7.86
C GLN A 239 -1.67 0.99 -8.18
N SER A 240 -1.75 1.47 -9.43
CA SER A 240 -1.29 2.79 -9.87
C SER A 240 0.13 3.13 -9.43
N TRP A 241 1.11 2.29 -9.81
CA TRP A 241 2.48 2.51 -9.34
C TRP A 241 3.14 3.78 -9.90
N LYS A 242 2.57 4.40 -10.96
CA LYS A 242 2.94 5.77 -11.36
C LYS A 242 2.72 6.76 -10.22
N LYS A 243 1.61 6.65 -9.49
CA LYS A 243 1.30 7.52 -8.35
C LYS A 243 2.30 7.29 -7.21
N LEU A 244 2.61 6.03 -6.88
CA LEU A 244 3.62 5.69 -5.87
C LEU A 244 4.99 6.29 -6.22
N LEU A 245 5.39 6.19 -7.49
CA LEU A 245 6.62 6.79 -7.98
C LEU A 245 6.60 8.32 -7.86
N GLN A 246 5.51 8.98 -8.26
CA GLN A 246 5.35 10.43 -8.14
C GLN A 246 5.39 10.91 -6.70
N GLU A 247 4.74 10.19 -5.78
CA GLU A 247 4.79 10.45 -4.34
C GLU A 247 6.22 10.33 -3.82
N ARG A 248 6.95 9.28 -4.21
CA ARG A 248 8.36 9.13 -3.81
C ARG A 248 9.25 10.24 -4.37
N ILE A 249 9.07 10.64 -5.63
CA ILE A 249 9.81 11.77 -6.23
C ILE A 249 9.57 13.04 -5.40
N ALA A 250 8.33 13.34 -5.04
CA ALA A 250 7.98 14.50 -4.22
C ALA A 250 8.62 14.44 -2.83
N GLN A 251 8.62 13.28 -2.18
CA GLN A 251 9.30 13.08 -0.88
C GLN A 251 10.80 13.35 -0.98
N VAL A 252 11.47 12.83 -2.01
CA VAL A 252 12.92 13.04 -2.21
C VAL A 252 13.21 14.51 -2.46
N GLN A 253 12.43 15.19 -3.30
CA GLN A 253 12.56 16.62 -3.56
C GLN A 253 12.28 17.48 -2.31
N ALA A 254 11.47 16.99 -1.36
CA ALA A 254 11.26 17.61 -0.05
C ALA A 254 12.37 17.31 0.97
N GLY A 255 13.46 16.64 0.56
CA GLY A 255 14.59 16.32 1.43
C GLY A 255 14.42 15.03 2.24
N LEU A 256 13.35 14.26 2.02
CA LEU A 256 13.14 12.93 2.61
C LEU A 256 13.88 11.86 1.80
N ILE A 257 15.19 12.08 1.67
CA ILE A 257 16.10 11.25 0.86
C ILE A 257 16.39 9.91 1.55
N VAL A 258 16.28 9.86 2.88
CA VAL A 258 16.48 8.63 3.65
C VAL A 258 15.32 7.66 3.35
N PRO A 259 15.56 6.51 2.68
CA PRO A 259 14.57 5.44 2.61
C PRO A 259 14.24 4.96 4.02
N PRO A 260 13.14 4.21 4.28
CA PRO A 260 13.07 3.44 5.51
C PRO A 260 14.38 2.64 5.58
N LEU A 261 15.19 2.91 6.61
CA LEU A 261 16.46 2.22 6.83
C LEU A 261 16.24 0.72 6.64
N GLY A 262 17.23 0.03 6.06
CA GLY A 262 17.18 -1.42 5.95
C GLY A 262 16.63 -2.03 7.23
N LYS A 263 15.66 -2.94 7.09
CA LYS A 263 14.93 -3.62 8.17
C LYS A 263 14.91 -2.85 9.51
N THR A 264 14.03 -1.87 9.66
CA THR A 264 13.90 -1.08 10.90
C THR A 264 13.40 -1.89 12.10
N ILE A 265 12.83 -3.06 11.85
CA ILE A 265 12.35 -3.98 12.88
C ILE A 265 13.28 -5.19 12.93
N GLY A 266 13.82 -5.52 14.11
CA GLY A 266 14.66 -6.72 14.25
C GLY A 266 13.85 -8.01 14.08
N HIS A 267 12.72 -8.12 14.78
CA HIS A 267 11.86 -9.30 14.72
C HIS A 267 10.39 -8.90 14.82
N TYR A 268 9.58 -9.32 13.84
CA TYR A 268 8.14 -9.12 13.80
C TYR A 268 7.39 -10.45 13.92
N MET A 269 6.47 -10.55 14.87
CA MET A 269 5.50 -11.65 14.96
C MET A 269 4.24 -11.24 14.21
N LEU A 270 3.97 -11.91 13.08
CA LEU A 270 2.81 -11.64 12.24
C LEU A 270 1.65 -12.57 12.59
N PHE A 271 0.57 -11.98 13.11
CA PHE A 271 -0.68 -12.65 13.45
C PHE A 271 -1.73 -12.44 12.35
N TRP A 272 -2.67 -13.38 12.24
CA TRP A 272 -3.76 -13.27 11.27
C TRP A 272 -4.92 -12.39 11.77
N GLN A 273 -5.64 -11.80 10.83
CA GLN A 273 -6.89 -11.07 11.08
C GLN A 273 -7.82 -11.13 9.85
N THR A 274 -9.12 -10.98 10.09
CA THR A 274 -10.16 -10.81 9.08
C THR A 274 -11.04 -9.61 9.47
N ALA A 275 -12.07 -9.30 8.67
CA ALA A 275 -13.00 -8.22 9.00
C ALA A 275 -13.73 -8.44 10.33
N ASP A 276 -14.01 -9.71 10.67
CA ASP A 276 -14.89 -10.07 11.79
C ASP A 276 -14.16 -10.85 12.91
N ALA A 277 -12.89 -11.21 12.72
CA ALA A 277 -12.12 -12.01 13.66
C ALA A 277 -10.63 -11.67 13.63
N TRP A 278 -9.90 -12.08 14.68
CA TRP A 278 -8.46 -11.93 14.78
C TRP A 278 -7.86 -13.08 15.59
N ALA A 279 -6.54 -13.23 15.51
CA ALA A 279 -5.75 -14.29 16.15
C ALA A 279 -5.68 -14.18 17.69
N ARG A 280 -6.82 -14.07 18.37
CA ARG A 280 -6.91 -13.85 19.82
C ARG A 280 -6.28 -14.98 20.61
N GLU A 281 -6.54 -16.22 20.22
CA GLU A 281 -5.98 -17.39 20.90
C GLU A 281 -4.46 -17.42 20.70
N ASP A 282 -4.00 -17.39 19.45
CA ASP A 282 -2.57 -17.36 19.11
C ASP A 282 -1.81 -16.22 19.82
N TRP A 283 -2.42 -15.04 19.94
CA TRP A 283 -1.87 -13.92 20.71
C TRP A 283 -1.67 -14.29 22.18
N ASN A 284 -2.66 -14.93 22.80
CA ASN A 284 -2.55 -15.39 24.18
C ASN A 284 -1.48 -16.48 24.32
N ALA A 285 -1.36 -17.39 23.35
CA ALA A 285 -0.31 -18.41 23.34
C ALA A 285 1.11 -17.83 23.24
N ALA A 286 1.26 -16.68 22.58
CA ALA A 286 2.56 -16.03 22.41
C ALA A 286 3.06 -15.26 23.63
N THR A 287 2.28 -15.17 24.73
CA THR A 287 2.61 -14.34 25.89
C THR A 287 3.99 -14.60 26.49
N ASP A 288 4.34 -15.87 26.75
CA ASP A 288 5.64 -16.23 27.33
C ASP A 288 6.80 -15.95 26.36
N TYR A 289 6.58 -16.21 25.07
CA TYR A 289 7.52 -15.89 24.01
C TYR A 289 7.78 -14.38 23.90
N ILE A 290 6.71 -13.57 23.88
CA ILE A 290 6.77 -12.11 23.83
C ILE A 290 7.48 -11.56 25.08
N ALA A 291 7.16 -12.09 26.26
CA ALA A 291 7.79 -11.69 27.51
C ALA A 291 9.31 -11.95 27.50
N ARG A 292 9.73 -13.09 26.93
CA ARG A 292 11.13 -13.49 26.84
C ARG A 292 11.92 -12.68 25.82
N PHE A 293 11.38 -12.52 24.61
CA PHE A 293 12.13 -12.06 23.44
C PHE A 293 11.80 -10.63 23.00
N ARG A 294 10.70 -10.06 23.51
CA ARG A 294 10.22 -8.70 23.25
C ARG A 294 10.21 -8.31 21.75
N PRO A 295 9.63 -9.13 20.85
CA PRO A 295 9.52 -8.78 19.44
C PRO A 295 8.47 -7.68 19.23
N THR A 296 8.50 -7.05 18.06
CA THR A 296 7.34 -6.30 17.58
C THR A 296 6.26 -7.31 17.18
N ALA A 297 5.01 -7.10 17.57
CA ALA A 297 3.90 -8.02 17.28
C ALA A 297 2.74 -7.24 16.66
N GLY A 298 2.14 -7.78 15.61
CA GLY A 298 1.01 -7.15 14.94
C GLY A 298 0.45 -7.97 13.80
N PHE A 299 -0.34 -7.32 12.94
CA PHE A 299 -1.20 -7.97 11.95
C PHE A 299 -0.96 -7.48 10.51
N SER A 300 -0.01 -6.56 10.32
CA SER A 300 0.26 -5.92 9.02
C SER A 300 1.40 -6.62 8.30
N VAL A 301 1.12 -7.13 7.09
CA VAL A 301 2.15 -7.68 6.20
C VAL A 301 3.12 -6.57 5.77
N ASP A 302 2.64 -5.33 5.64
CA ASP A 302 3.46 -4.18 5.28
C ASP A 302 4.46 -3.83 6.40
N ASP A 303 3.99 -3.75 7.65
CA ASP A 303 4.89 -3.52 8.80
C ASP A 303 5.91 -4.65 8.94
N ALA A 304 5.46 -5.90 8.76
CA ALA A 304 6.32 -7.07 8.80
C ALA A 304 7.37 -7.06 7.66
N SER A 305 7.08 -6.41 6.54
CA SER A 305 8.03 -6.27 5.42
C SER A 305 9.26 -5.43 5.81
N HIS A 306 9.12 -4.57 6.81
CA HIS A 306 10.22 -3.79 7.38
C HIS A 306 11.02 -4.55 8.44
N ALA A 307 10.75 -5.84 8.67
CA ALA A 307 11.46 -6.65 9.66
C ALA A 307 12.57 -7.53 9.08
N GLU A 308 13.68 -7.69 9.80
CA GLU A 308 14.75 -8.61 9.41
C GLU A 308 14.28 -10.06 9.52
N TYR A 309 13.65 -10.38 10.65
CA TYR A 309 13.04 -11.68 10.89
C TYR A 309 11.53 -11.55 11.03
N VAL A 310 10.78 -12.44 10.37
CA VAL A 310 9.32 -12.53 10.54
C VAL A 310 8.95 -13.94 10.98
N THR A 311 8.25 -14.04 12.10
CA THR A 311 7.62 -15.30 12.54
C THR A 311 6.12 -15.19 12.30
N ILE A 312 5.61 -15.94 11.34
CA ILE A 312 4.17 -16.03 11.07
C ILE A 312 3.55 -17.01 12.07
N ILE A 313 2.51 -16.58 12.78
CA ILE A 313 1.80 -17.41 13.75
C ILE A 313 0.49 -17.91 13.15
N GLY A 314 0.34 -19.24 13.11
CA GLY A 314 -0.83 -19.92 12.56
C GLY A 314 -0.67 -20.38 11.11
N GLY A 315 -1.67 -21.14 10.64
CA GLY A 315 -1.68 -21.77 9.33
C GLY A 315 -1.93 -20.82 8.16
N VAL A 316 -1.90 -21.38 6.95
CA VAL A 316 -2.10 -20.64 5.68
C VAL A 316 -3.50 -20.06 5.50
N ALA A 317 -4.49 -20.55 6.26
CA ALA A 317 -5.83 -19.98 6.28
C ALA A 317 -5.89 -18.58 6.90
N GLY A 318 -4.94 -18.25 7.79
CA GLY A 318 -4.85 -16.93 8.42
C GLY A 318 -3.91 -15.98 7.69
N VAL A 319 -2.67 -16.40 7.46
CA VAL A 319 -1.68 -15.65 6.66
C VAL A 319 -1.32 -16.48 5.44
N SER A 320 -1.73 -16.02 4.26
CA SER A 320 -1.61 -16.77 3.01
C SER A 320 -0.15 -17.02 2.60
N TYR A 321 0.05 -18.00 1.72
CA TYR A 321 1.35 -18.25 1.10
C TYR A 321 1.82 -17.04 0.26
N GLN A 322 0.90 -16.30 -0.36
CA GLN A 322 1.22 -15.09 -1.10
C GLN A 322 1.83 -14.02 -0.19
N ALA A 323 1.25 -13.80 0.99
CA ALA A 323 1.80 -12.84 1.96
C ALA A 323 3.19 -13.28 2.45
N GLU A 324 3.40 -14.57 2.69
CA GLU A 324 4.71 -15.12 3.03
C GLU A 324 5.75 -14.89 1.92
N GLN A 325 5.38 -15.14 0.66
CA GLN A 325 6.25 -14.86 -0.49
C GLN A 325 6.55 -13.36 -0.65
N MET A 326 5.59 -12.48 -0.35
CA MET A 326 5.82 -11.03 -0.35
C MET A 326 6.87 -10.62 0.69
N LEU A 327 6.83 -11.19 1.89
CA LEU A 327 7.82 -10.92 2.94
C LEU A 327 9.22 -11.43 2.55
N VAL A 328 9.31 -12.62 1.96
CA VAL A 328 10.58 -13.14 1.43
C VAL A 328 11.10 -12.24 0.31
N ALA A 329 10.24 -11.80 -0.61
CA ALA A 329 10.61 -10.88 -1.68
C ALA A 329 11.04 -9.50 -1.16
N ALA A 330 10.49 -9.06 -0.02
CA ALA A 330 10.94 -7.86 0.70
C ALA A 330 12.28 -8.06 1.43
N GLY A 331 12.86 -9.27 1.38
CA GLY A 331 14.13 -9.61 2.01
C GLY A 331 14.02 -9.98 3.49
N CYS A 332 12.84 -10.34 3.98
CA CYS A 332 12.68 -10.88 5.34
C CYS A 332 13.17 -12.33 5.41
N LYS A 333 13.77 -12.71 6.55
CA LYS A 333 13.98 -14.11 6.93
C LYS A 333 12.69 -14.61 7.59
N VAL A 334 11.90 -15.41 6.87
CA VAL A 334 10.55 -15.79 7.32
C VAL A 334 10.52 -17.23 7.82
N GLU A 335 9.92 -17.45 8.99
CA GLU A 335 9.52 -18.77 9.45
C GLU A 335 8.04 -18.77 9.85
N ARG A 336 7.42 -19.94 9.80
CA ARG A 336 6.01 -20.12 10.20
C ARG A 336 5.92 -21.12 11.34
N LEU A 337 5.21 -20.73 12.40
CA LEU A 337 4.82 -21.59 13.50
C LEU A 337 3.32 -21.86 13.39
N ALA A 338 2.99 -22.95 12.69
CA ALA A 338 1.63 -23.44 12.53
C ALA A 338 1.52 -24.80 13.23
N GLY A 339 1.06 -24.81 14.48
CA GLY A 339 0.69 -26.04 15.17
C GLY A 339 -0.53 -26.70 14.53
N VAL A 340 -0.70 -28.00 14.78
CA VAL A 340 -1.89 -28.74 14.30
C VAL A 340 -3.18 -28.20 14.93
N ASP A 341 -3.06 -27.62 16.11
CA ASP A 341 -4.10 -26.91 16.84
C ASP A 341 -3.49 -25.77 17.67
N PHE A 342 -4.35 -25.09 18.42
CA PHE A 342 -3.95 -24.00 19.31
C PHE A 342 -2.94 -24.43 20.38
N ALA A 343 -3.17 -25.59 21.01
CA ALA A 343 -2.33 -26.09 22.09
C ALA A 343 -0.92 -26.41 21.59
N ASP A 344 -0.81 -26.93 20.36
CA ASP A 344 0.45 -27.24 19.71
C ASP A 344 1.21 -25.97 19.34
N THR A 345 0.54 -24.93 18.80
CA THR A 345 1.17 -23.62 18.54
C THR A 345 1.71 -23.01 19.84
N LYS A 346 0.94 -23.05 20.94
CA LYS A 346 1.41 -22.61 22.26
C LYS A 346 2.64 -23.38 22.71
N ARG A 347 2.59 -24.72 22.63
CA ARG A 347 3.71 -25.59 23.01
C ARG A 347 4.98 -25.27 22.24
N MET A 348 4.90 -24.97 20.94
CA MET A 348 6.05 -24.56 20.14
C MET A 348 6.64 -23.23 20.63
N LEU A 349 5.80 -22.23 20.90
CA LEU A 349 6.21 -20.91 21.38
C LEU A 349 6.83 -20.98 22.79
N ASP A 350 6.21 -21.74 23.69
CA ASP A 350 6.71 -21.97 25.05
C ASP A 350 8.07 -22.68 25.02
N ASP A 351 8.26 -23.65 24.13
CA ASP A 351 9.54 -24.38 24.02
C ASP A 351 10.67 -23.47 23.57
N LEU A 352 10.42 -22.60 22.58
CA LEU A 352 11.37 -21.57 22.15
C LEU A 352 11.70 -20.61 23.30
N ALA A 353 10.69 -20.12 24.02
CA ALA A 353 10.86 -19.23 25.15
C ALA A 353 11.69 -19.87 26.28
N ARG A 354 11.34 -21.11 26.65
CA ARG A 354 11.98 -21.89 27.71
C ARG A 354 13.42 -22.25 27.41
N THR A 355 13.72 -22.63 26.17
CA THR A 355 15.08 -22.98 25.73
C THR A 355 15.94 -21.74 25.44
N GLY A 356 15.35 -20.55 25.42
CA GLY A 356 16.04 -19.31 25.05
C GLY A 356 16.37 -19.22 23.56
N ARG A 357 15.85 -20.15 22.75
CA ARG A 357 16.04 -20.15 21.30
C ARG A 357 14.99 -19.27 20.65
N ARG A 358 15.41 -18.18 20.00
CA ARG A 358 14.47 -17.21 19.41
C ARG A 358 13.70 -17.80 18.23
N PHE A 359 14.36 -18.49 17.31
CA PHE A 359 13.72 -19.02 16.09
C PHE A 359 13.84 -20.54 15.98
N LYS A 360 12.87 -21.17 15.34
CA LYS A 360 12.88 -22.62 15.10
C LYS A 360 13.85 -23.00 13.99
N THR A 361 13.94 -22.21 12.93
CA THR A 361 14.74 -22.53 11.74
C THR A 361 16.05 -21.74 11.66
N PHE A 362 16.13 -20.58 12.29
CA PHE A 362 17.31 -19.72 12.25
C PHE A 362 18.21 -19.94 13.49
N ASN A 363 19.52 -19.89 13.30
CA ASN A 363 20.50 -19.83 14.37
C ASN A 363 21.02 -18.40 14.46
N VAL A 364 20.70 -17.71 15.55
CA VAL A 364 21.01 -16.29 15.82
C VAL A 364 21.18 -16.05 17.29
#